data_AF-A0A2N2RP58-F1
#
_entry.id   AF-A0A2N2RP58-F1
#
_cell.length_a   1.000
_cell.length_b   1.000
_cell.length_c   1.000
_cell.angle_alpha   90.00
_cell.angle_beta   90.00
_cell.angle_gamma   90.00
#
_symmetry.space_group_name_H-M   'P 1'
#
loop_
_entity.id
_entity.type
_entity.pdbx_description
1 polymer ?
#
loop_
_entity_poly.entity_id
_entity_poly.type
_entity_poly.pdbx_seq_one_letter_code
_entity_poly.pdbx_strand_id
1 'polypeptide(L)' 'MTLTVFIRYEIDPFKRERFKTYAQAWGQIIPRCGGHRVGYFLPHAGTFGQPALALEVA' A
#
# COMPACT_ATOMS: atom_id res chain seq x y z
N MET A 1 -0.81 20.84 -12.26
CA MET A 1 0.08 20.54 -11.11
C MET A 1 -0.09 19.07 -10.77
N THR A 2 1.00 18.35 -10.58
CA THR A 2 0.99 16.91 -10.24
C THR A 2 1.27 16.79 -8.75
N LEU A 3 0.30 16.29 -7.98
CA LEU A 3 0.46 16.05 -6.55
C LEU A 3 0.73 14.55 -6.36
N THR A 4 1.86 14.22 -5.75
CA THR A 4 2.19 12.85 -5.37
C THR A 4 1.87 12.65 -3.90
N VAL A 5 1.03 11.66 -3.59
CA VAL A 5 0.61 11.34 -2.23
C VAL A 5 1.31 10.07 -1.77
N PHE A 6 1.86 10.13 -0.56
CA PHE A 6 2.48 8.99 0.11
C PHE A 6 1.61 8.57 1.29
N ILE A 7 1.07 7.35 1.23
CA ILE A 7 0.26 6.80 2.33
C ILE A 7 1.05 5.68 2.99
N ARG A 8 1.36 5.86 4.28
CA ARG A 8 2.04 4.87 5.11
C ARG A 8 1.03 4.14 5.98
N TYR A 9 0.98 2.82 5.87
CA TYR A 9 0.17 1.97 6.73
C TYR A 9 1.06 1.20 7.70
N GLU A 10 0.64 1.13 8.95
CA GLU A 10 1.14 0.17 9.93
C GLU A 10 0.17 -1.01 9.96
N ILE A 11 0.59 -2.13 9.38
CA ILE A 11 -0.25 -3.33 9.30
C ILE A 11 0.28 -4.43 10.22
N ASP A 12 -0.68 -5.13 10.82
CA ASP A 12 -0.43 -6.35 11.56
C ASP A 12 0.32 -7.35 10.65
N PRO A 13 1.48 -7.89 11.09
CA PRO A 13 2.30 -8.77 10.26
C PRO A 13 1.56 -10.06 9.85
N PHE A 14 0.58 -10.52 10.64
CA PHE A 14 -0.25 -11.69 10.32
C PHE A 14 -1.40 -11.37 9.36
N LYS A 15 -1.70 -10.08 9.10
CA LYS A 15 -2.75 -9.63 8.18
C LYS A 15 -2.23 -9.14 6.84
N ARG A 16 -0.96 -9.43 6.51
CA ARG A 16 -0.33 -9.04 5.24
C ARG A 16 -1.12 -9.48 4.00
N GLU A 17 -1.61 -10.73 3.96
CA GLU A 17 -2.39 -11.20 2.80
C GLU A 17 -3.71 -10.46 2.63
N ARG A 18 -4.40 -10.13 3.72
CA ARG A 18 -5.62 -9.29 3.64
C ARG A 18 -5.30 -7.89 3.15
N PHE A 19 -4.19 -7.33 3.59
CA PHE A 19 -3.75 -6.03 3.11
C PHE A 19 -3.36 -6.05 1.62
N LYS A 20 -2.76 -7.14 1.14
CA LYS A 20 -2.45 -7.32 -0.28
C LYS A 20 -3.72 -7.26 -1.15
N THR A 21 -4.79 -7.95 -0.74
CA THR A 21 -6.09 -7.87 -1.43
C THR A 21 -6.67 -6.45 -1.40
N TYR A 22 -6.58 -5.77 -0.26
CA TYR A 22 -6.99 -4.37 -0.13
C TYR A 22 -6.21 -3.48 -1.12
N ALA A 23 -4.88 -3.54 -1.11
CA ALA A 23 -4.01 -2.77 -1.99
C ALA A 23 -4.30 -3.04 -3.48
N GLN A 24 -4.59 -4.30 -3.85
CA GLN A 24 -4.99 -4.63 -5.23
C GLN A 24 -6.29 -3.94 -5.65
N ALA A 25 -7.28 -3.83 -4.75
CA ALA A 25 -8.53 -3.14 -5.03
C ALA A 25 -8.31 -1.64 -5.33
N TRP A 26 -7.44 -0.98 -4.56
CA TRP A 26 -7.07 0.42 -4.80
C TRP A 26 -6.42 0.66 -6.15
N GLY A 27 -5.69 -0.34 -6.67
CA GLY A 27 -5.13 -0.31 -8.02
C GLY A 27 -6.16 -0.07 -9.14
N GLN A 28 -7.43 -0.46 -8.93
CA GLN A 28 -8.51 -0.19 -9.88
C GLN A 28 -9.26 1.12 -9.58
N ILE A 29 -9.27 1.57 -8.32
CA ILE A 29 -10.03 2.75 -7.89
C ILE A 29 -9.28 4.04 -8.25
N ILE A 30 -7.96 4.10 -8.01
CA ILE A 30 -7.15 5.32 -8.20
C ILE A 30 -7.22 5.85 -9.64
N PRO A 31 -7.09 5.02 -10.70
CA PRO A 31 -7.23 5.50 -12.07
C PRO A 31 -8.64 6.03 -12.38
N ARG A 32 -9.69 5.45 -11.76
CA ARG A 32 -11.07 5.91 -11.92
C ARG A 32 -11.30 7.30 -11.30
N CYS A 33 -10.51 7.65 -10.28
CA CYS A 33 -10.52 8.97 -9.65
C CYS A 33 -9.59 9.98 -10.35
N GLY A 34 -8.93 9.62 -11.46
CA GLY A 34 -8.01 10.49 -12.18
C GLY A 34 -6.60 10.57 -11.57
N GLY A 35 -6.28 9.70 -10.60
CA GLY A 35 -4.94 9.58 -10.03
C GLY A 35 -4.04 8.62 -10.83
N HIS A 36 -2.72 8.77 -10.68
CA HIS A 36 -1.75 7.92 -11.36
C HIS A 36 -0.92 7.13 -10.34
N ARG A 37 -1.26 5.85 -10.18
CA ARG A 37 -0.59 4.98 -9.21
C ARG A 37 0.82 4.61 -9.67
N VAL A 38 1.82 4.86 -8.82
CA VAL A 38 3.24 4.54 -9.08
C VAL A 38 3.62 3.16 -8.53
N GLY A 39 3.10 2.74 -7.36
CA GLY A 39 3.39 1.39 -6.83
C GLY A 39 2.98 1.11 -5.39
N TYR A 40 3.07 -0.17 -5.00
CA TYR A 40 2.98 -0.64 -3.60
C TYR A 40 4.32 -1.24 -3.17
N PHE A 41 4.84 -0.78 -2.04
CA PHE A 41 5.94 -1.45 -1.36
C PHE A 41 5.41 -2.17 -0.13
N LEU A 42 5.52 -3.51 -0.14
CA LEU A 42 5.39 -4.34 1.06
C LEU A 42 6.77 -4.92 1.38
N PRO A 43 7.36 -4.66 2.56
CA PRO A 43 8.63 -5.26 2.93
C PRO A 43 8.45 -6.78 3.01
N HIS A 44 9.24 -7.50 2.22
CA HIS A 44 9.20 -8.97 2.11
C HIS A 44 9.67 -9.67 3.40
N ALA A 45 10.55 -9.03 4.17
CA ALA A 45 10.98 -9.47 5.49
C ALA A 45 10.50 -8.47 6.55
N GLY A 46 9.70 -8.95 7.51
CA GLY A 46 9.49 -8.26 8.78
C GLY A 46 9.81 -9.25 9.89
N THR A 47 10.74 -8.90 10.77
CA THR A 47 11.07 -9.70 11.95
C THR A 47 9.81 -9.88 12.80
N PHE A 48 9.60 -11.06 13.39
CA PHE A 48 8.50 -11.31 14.35
C PHE A 48 8.44 -10.15 15.36
N GLY A 49 7.33 -9.40 15.38
CA GLY A 49 7.11 -8.28 16.30
C GLY A 49 7.24 -6.86 15.72
N GLN A 50 7.60 -6.67 14.44
CA GLN A 50 7.61 -5.35 13.81
C GLN A 50 6.36 -5.13 12.92
N PRO A 51 5.71 -3.94 12.98
CA PRO A 51 4.61 -3.63 12.07
C PRO A 51 5.12 -3.68 10.62
N ALA A 52 4.37 -4.34 9.74
CA ALA A 52 4.69 -4.29 8.34
C ALA A 52 4.33 -2.89 7.82
N LEU A 53 5.30 -2.19 7.25
CA LEU A 53 5.10 -0.85 6.70
C LEU A 53 4.72 -0.97 5.24
N ALA A 54 3.49 -0.59 4.88
CA ALA A 54 3.13 -0.50 3.47
C ALA A 54 3.16 0.96 3.02
N LEU A 55 3.79 1.22 1.87
CA LEU A 55 3.79 2.52 1.22
C LEU A 55 2.99 2.43 -0.09
N GLU A 56 1.95 3.25 -0.21
CA GLU A 56 1.25 3.52 -1.46
C GLU A 56 1.73 4.87 -2.02
N VAL A 57 2.05 4.89 -3.31
CA VAL A 57 2.40 6.11 -4.05
C VAL A 57 1.38 6.31 -5.16
N ALA A 58 0.64 7.42 -5.09
CA ALA A 58 -0.44 7.80 -6.01
C ALA A 58 -0.32 9.25 -6.49
#